data_AF-A0A970DI66-F1
#
_entry.id   AF-A0A970DI66-F1
#
_cell.length_a   1.000
_cell.length_b   1.000
_cell.length_c   1.000
_cell.angle_alpha   90.00
_cell.angle_beta   90.00
_cell.angle_gamma   90.00
#
_symmetry.space_group_name_H-M   'P 1'
#
loop_
_entity.id
_entity.type
_entity.pdbx_description
1 polymer ?
#
loop_
_entity_poly.entity_id
_entity_poly.type
_entity_poly.pdbx_seq_one_letter_code
_entity_poly.pdbx_strand_id
1 'polypeptide(L)'
;MSGEQGILFSKKNKKSNLKIGSFTPKNNIFLAPMAGITDMPFRCLCARFGAGLTYTEMVSAKGMYHNDKKTGRLTMTHPDEAPCAVQIFGSEPDIMAEAARVFNERGDIALIDINMGCPAPKIVKNGEGCALMRDEKLASEIIKAVVKASKKPVTVKFRKGFDRVNAVEFAKMA
;
A
#
# COMPACT_ATOMS: atom_id res chain seq x y z
N MET A 1 34.46 24.36 13.63
CA MET A 1 34.36 24.73 12.19
C MET A 1 34.49 23.47 11.35
N SER A 2 33.86 23.46 10.18
CA SER A 2 33.67 22.37 9.19
C SER A 2 32.60 21.33 9.55
N GLY A 3 31.46 21.23 8.89
CA GLY A 3 30.89 22.00 7.79
C GLY A 3 29.45 21.55 7.56
N GLU A 4 28.50 22.43 7.87
CA GLU A 4 27.13 22.31 7.42
C GLU A 4 27.09 22.69 5.93
N GLN A 5 27.33 21.73 5.06
CA GLN A 5 26.95 21.82 3.64
C GLN A 5 26.08 20.62 3.30
N GLY A 6 24.86 20.64 3.82
CA GLY A 6 23.76 19.75 3.41
C GLY A 6 22.65 20.60 2.82
N ILE A 7 22.58 20.58 1.49
CA ILE A 7 21.53 21.09 0.59
C ILE A 7 20.33 21.74 1.31
N LEU A 8 20.24 23.07 1.17
CA LEU A 8 19.15 23.90 1.68
C LEU A 8 17.86 23.67 0.86
N PHE A 9 17.24 22.49 0.97
CA PHE A 9 15.82 22.38 0.62
C PHE A 9 15.04 23.23 1.62
N SER A 10 14.51 24.36 1.14
CA SER A 10 13.64 25.27 1.87
C SER A 10 12.74 24.53 2.85
N LYS A 11 12.91 24.80 4.16
CA LYS A 11 12.12 24.27 5.29
C LYS A 11 10.65 24.74 5.27
N LYS A 12 10.05 24.97 4.09
CA LYS A 12 8.60 25.06 3.96
C LYS A 12 8.05 23.64 3.80
N ASN A 13 8.12 22.84 4.88
CA ASN A 13 7.25 21.69 5.04
C ASN A 13 5.81 22.22 5.08
N LYS A 14 5.21 22.44 3.91
CA LYS A 14 3.77 22.64 3.79
C LYS A 14 3.14 21.38 4.37
N LYS A 15 2.60 21.47 5.59
CA LYS A 15 1.76 20.42 6.16
C LYS A 15 0.73 20.05 5.10
N SER A 16 0.63 18.76 4.80
CA SER A 16 -0.33 18.25 3.83
C SER A 16 -1.75 18.59 4.30
N ASN A 17 -2.55 19.17 3.40
CA ASN A 17 -4.00 19.26 3.57
C ASN A 17 -4.71 17.97 3.08
N LEU A 18 -3.95 16.98 2.58
CA LEU A 18 -4.48 15.69 2.16
C LEU A 18 -4.79 14.85 3.40
N LYS A 19 -5.98 14.25 3.41
CA LYS A 19 -6.42 13.31 4.44
C LYS A 19 -6.84 12.00 3.77
N ILE A 20 -6.36 10.88 4.28
CA ILE A 20 -6.71 9.53 3.79
C ILE A 20 -7.49 8.85 4.92
N GLY A 21 -8.82 8.91 4.85
CA GLY A 21 -9.69 8.47 5.94
C GLY A 21 -9.39 9.22 7.24
N SER A 22 -8.92 8.52 8.27
CA SER A 22 -8.48 9.08 9.55
C SER A 22 -7.00 9.50 9.57
N PHE A 23 -6.20 9.12 8.58
CA PHE A 23 -4.75 9.38 8.54
C PHE A 23 -4.42 10.69 7.80
N THR A 24 -3.46 11.46 8.32
CA THR A 24 -2.92 12.66 7.66
C THR A 24 -1.41 12.47 7.42
N PRO A 25 -0.96 12.30 6.18
CA PRO A 25 0.46 12.15 5.86
C PRO A 25 1.25 13.44 6.10
N LYS A 26 2.58 13.33 6.23
CA LYS A 26 3.45 14.49 6.54
C LYS A 26 3.42 15.54 5.41
N ASN A 27 3.35 15.08 4.15
CA ASN A 27 3.22 15.87 2.94
C ASN A 27 2.48 15.05 1.87
N ASN A 28 2.42 15.52 0.62
CA ASN A 28 1.70 14.86 -0.49
C ASN A 28 2.61 14.06 -1.44
N ILE A 29 3.82 13.70 -1.01
CA ILE A 29 4.79 12.94 -1.81
C ILE A 29 5.01 11.59 -1.15
N PHE A 30 4.61 10.50 -1.80
CA PHE A 30 4.68 9.16 -1.24
C PHE A 30 5.68 8.28 -1.98
N LEU A 31 6.37 7.42 -1.25
CA LEU A 31 7.21 6.39 -1.84
C LEU A 31 6.33 5.23 -2.32
N ALA A 32 6.35 4.96 -3.62
CA ALA A 32 5.55 3.88 -4.21
C ALA A 32 6.02 2.48 -3.75
N PRO A 33 5.12 1.50 -3.60
CA PRO A 33 5.49 0.11 -3.31
C PRO A 33 6.18 -0.52 -4.51
N MET A 34 7.37 -1.10 -4.28
CA MET A 34 8.18 -1.74 -5.31
C MET A 34 8.77 -3.05 -4.75
N ALA A 35 8.27 -4.19 -5.22
CA ALA A 35 8.75 -5.50 -4.80
C ALA A 35 10.25 -5.66 -5.11
N GLY A 36 11.01 -6.13 -4.13
CA GLY A 36 12.46 -6.25 -4.12
C GLY A 36 13.23 -4.95 -3.87
N ILE A 37 12.54 -3.80 -3.71
CA ILE A 37 13.18 -2.48 -3.59
C ILE A 37 12.76 -1.76 -2.30
N THR A 38 11.45 -1.67 -2.02
CA THR A 38 10.94 -0.94 -0.84
C THR A 38 10.98 -1.79 0.43
N ASP A 39 12.13 -2.35 0.74
CA ASP A 39 12.40 -2.99 2.03
C ASP A 39 12.46 -1.94 3.17
N MET A 40 12.45 -2.40 4.42
CA MET A 40 12.40 -1.49 5.57
C MET A 40 13.57 -0.49 5.61
N PRO A 41 14.84 -0.89 5.39
CA PRO A 41 15.95 0.06 5.32
C PRO A 41 15.79 1.14 4.24
N PHE A 42 15.38 0.77 3.02
CA PHE A 42 15.19 1.73 1.94
C PHE A 42 14.06 2.72 2.25
N ARG A 43 12.96 2.23 2.82
CA ARG A 43 11.85 3.11 3.21
C ARG A 43 12.24 4.07 4.34
N CYS A 44 13.02 3.62 5.32
CA CYS A 44 13.58 4.50 6.36
C CYS A 44 14.43 5.62 5.76
N LEU A 45 15.27 5.28 4.78
CA LEU A 45 16.07 6.28 4.06
C LEU A 45 15.16 7.30 3.36
N CYS A 46 14.17 6.85 2.59
CA CYS A 46 13.24 7.76 1.91
C CYS A 46 12.42 8.61 2.89
N ALA A 47 12.00 8.07 4.03
CA ALA A 47 11.32 8.83 5.07
C ALA A 47 12.21 9.95 5.64
N ARG A 48 13.50 9.67 5.89
CA ARG A 48 14.50 10.67 6.31
C ARG A 48 14.71 11.76 5.26
N PHE A 49 14.63 11.41 3.98
CA PHE A 49 14.70 12.37 2.85
C PHE A 49 13.37 13.05 2.52
N GLY A 50 12.33 12.87 3.33
CA GLY A 50 11.09 13.64 3.25
C GLY A 50 9.93 12.97 2.54
N ALA A 51 9.94 11.64 2.33
CA ALA A 51 8.72 10.93 1.94
C ALA A 51 7.62 11.11 2.99
N GLY A 52 6.45 11.57 2.57
CA GLY A 52 5.30 11.86 3.44
C GLY A 52 4.57 10.62 3.95
N LEU A 53 4.69 9.53 3.19
CA LEU A 53 4.21 8.18 3.50
C LEU A 53 5.06 7.18 2.69
N THR A 54 5.44 6.07 3.31
CA THR A 54 6.10 4.94 2.64
C THR A 54 5.15 3.76 2.55
N TYR A 55 5.35 2.89 1.56
CA TYR A 55 4.58 1.66 1.38
C TYR A 55 5.52 0.46 1.48
N THR A 56 5.08 -0.61 2.15
CA THR A 56 5.78 -1.90 2.11
C THR A 56 5.89 -2.41 0.66
N GLU A 57 6.71 -3.44 0.47
CA GLU A 57 6.53 -4.31 -0.69
C GLU A 57 5.11 -4.92 -0.71
N MET A 58 4.74 -5.52 -1.84
CA MET A 58 3.43 -6.17 -1.97
C MET A 58 3.39 -7.47 -1.15
N VAL A 59 2.44 -7.55 -0.22
CA VAL A 59 2.26 -8.67 0.72
C VAL A 59 1.15 -9.59 0.21
N SER A 60 1.45 -10.88 0.03
CA SER A 60 0.44 -11.85 -0.41
C SER A 60 -0.55 -12.11 0.72
N ALA A 61 -1.84 -11.84 0.51
CA ALA A 61 -2.87 -12.14 1.50
C ALA A 61 -2.96 -13.66 1.76
N LYS A 62 -2.81 -14.47 0.72
CA LYS A 62 -2.74 -15.94 0.84
C LYS A 62 -1.50 -16.40 1.59
N GLY A 63 -0.36 -15.76 1.34
CA GLY A 63 0.87 -16.00 2.12
C GLY A 63 0.70 -15.69 3.60
N MET A 64 0.04 -14.57 3.93
CA MET A 64 -0.30 -14.21 5.31
C MET A 64 -1.23 -15.23 5.95
N TYR A 65 -2.30 -15.63 5.25
CA TYR A 65 -3.28 -16.60 5.73
C TYR A 65 -2.66 -17.97 6.08
N HIS A 66 -1.67 -18.42 5.30
CA HIS A 66 -0.93 -19.65 5.57
C HIS A 66 0.28 -19.46 6.52
N ASN A 67 0.42 -18.30 7.17
CA ASN A 67 1.52 -17.97 8.07
C ASN A 67 2.91 -18.14 7.43
N ASP A 68 3.07 -17.79 6.15
CA ASP A 68 4.35 -17.82 5.48
C ASP A 68 5.32 -16.80 6.10
N LYS A 69 6.41 -17.31 6.69
CA LYS A 69 7.39 -16.48 7.41
C LYS A 69 8.03 -15.41 6.52
N LYS A 70 8.20 -15.69 5.21
CA LYS A 70 8.78 -14.70 4.28
C LYS A 70 7.83 -13.54 4.08
N THR A 71 6.55 -13.83 3.88
CA THR A 71 5.48 -12.84 3.73
C THR A 71 5.35 -11.97 4.99
N GLY A 72 5.42 -12.56 6.18
CA GLY A 72 5.40 -11.80 7.44
C GLY A 72 6.53 -10.78 7.56
N ARG A 73 7.74 -11.11 7.10
CA ARG A 73 8.91 -10.20 7.11
C ARG A 73 8.70 -8.95 6.26
N LEU A 74 7.95 -9.03 5.17
CA LEU A 74 7.63 -7.89 4.31
C LEU A 74 6.81 -6.82 5.04
N THR A 75 6.12 -7.21 6.13
CA THR A 75 5.32 -6.30 6.95
C THR A 75 6.12 -5.62 8.06
N MET A 76 7.41 -5.91 8.22
CA MET A 76 8.24 -5.29 9.26
C MET A 76 8.41 -3.80 9.00
N THR A 77 8.35 -3.00 10.06
CA THR A 77 8.53 -1.56 10.03
C THR A 77 9.62 -1.13 11.02
N HIS A 78 9.99 0.15 10.98
CA HIS A 78 10.90 0.77 11.93
C HIS A 78 10.36 2.15 12.35
N PRO A 79 10.62 2.63 13.59
CA PRO A 79 10.15 3.94 14.05
C PRO A 79 10.49 5.12 13.13
N ASP A 80 11.62 5.06 12.41
CA ASP A 80 12.05 6.11 11.48
C ASP A 80 11.12 6.32 10.27
N GLU A 81 10.39 5.28 9.85
CA GLU A 81 9.42 5.37 8.77
C GLU A 81 7.97 5.36 9.27
N ALA A 82 7.74 4.90 10.50
CA ALA A 82 6.41 4.68 11.02
C ALA A 82 5.62 6.00 11.23
N PRO A 83 4.30 5.98 11.02
CA PRO A 83 3.53 4.85 10.50
C PRO A 83 3.66 4.74 8.96
N CYS A 84 3.73 3.52 8.43
CA CYS A 84 3.79 3.24 6.98
C CYS A 84 2.51 2.59 6.46
N ALA A 85 2.31 2.60 5.14
CA ALA A 85 1.24 1.86 4.49
C ALA A 85 1.67 0.42 4.21
N VAL A 86 0.79 -0.55 4.45
CA VAL A 86 0.99 -1.93 4.01
C VAL A 86 0.21 -2.18 2.74
N GLN A 87 0.85 -2.70 1.69
CA GLN A 87 0.15 -3.07 0.46
C GLN A 87 -0.09 -4.59 0.41
N ILE A 88 -1.35 -5.01 0.37
CA ILE A 88 -1.76 -6.43 0.23
C ILE A 88 -2.24 -6.74 -1.20
N PHE A 89 -2.13 -8.01 -1.61
CA PHE A 89 -2.68 -8.49 -2.88
C PHE A 89 -3.24 -9.91 -2.77
N GLY A 90 -4.23 -10.21 -3.61
CA GLY A 90 -4.95 -11.48 -3.66
C GLY A 90 -6.26 -11.33 -4.44
N SER A 91 -6.92 -12.44 -4.75
CA SER A 91 -8.17 -12.50 -5.52
C SER A 91 -9.36 -13.08 -4.74
N GLU A 92 -9.15 -13.52 -3.50
CA GLU A 92 -10.15 -14.17 -2.66
C GLU A 92 -10.64 -13.18 -1.58
N PRO A 93 -11.90 -12.68 -1.61
CA PRO A 93 -12.37 -11.63 -0.70
C PRO A 93 -12.17 -11.93 0.79
N ASP A 94 -12.48 -13.15 1.22
CA ASP A 94 -12.38 -13.55 2.63
C ASP A 94 -10.92 -13.62 3.11
N ILE A 95 -10.01 -14.10 2.25
CA ILE A 95 -8.58 -14.15 2.55
C ILE A 95 -8.00 -12.73 2.62
N MET A 96 -8.42 -11.85 1.70
CA MET A 96 -8.03 -10.44 1.71
C MET A 96 -8.52 -9.73 2.98
N ALA A 97 -9.76 -9.99 3.40
CA ALA A 97 -10.32 -9.48 4.65
C ALA A 97 -9.53 -9.97 5.87
N GLU A 98 -9.18 -11.26 5.93
CA GLU A 98 -8.39 -11.81 7.03
C GLU A 98 -6.99 -11.20 7.10
N ALA A 99 -6.31 -11.06 5.97
CA ALA A 99 -5.03 -10.36 5.91
C ALA A 99 -5.14 -8.92 6.42
N ALA A 100 -6.24 -8.21 6.13
CA ALA A 100 -6.47 -6.87 6.63
C ALA A 100 -6.63 -6.81 8.16
N ARG A 101 -7.30 -7.81 8.78
CA ARG A 101 -7.50 -7.88 10.24
C ARG A 101 -6.20 -7.91 11.02
N VAL A 102 -5.16 -8.56 10.47
CA VAL A 102 -3.82 -8.66 11.09
C VAL A 102 -3.24 -7.28 11.41
N PHE A 103 -3.58 -6.26 10.63
CA PHE A 103 -3.02 -4.91 10.79
C PHE A 103 -3.84 -4.01 11.71
N ASN A 104 -5.05 -4.39 12.14
CA ASN A 104 -5.96 -3.51 12.86
C ASN A 104 -5.35 -2.91 14.13
N GLU A 105 -4.67 -3.73 14.92
CA GLU A 105 -4.07 -3.32 16.20
C GLU A 105 -2.62 -2.82 16.07
N ARG A 106 -2.08 -2.80 14.84
CA ARG A 106 -0.71 -2.37 14.57
C ARG A 106 -0.61 -0.85 14.47
N GLY A 107 -0.11 -0.20 15.52
CA GLY A 107 0.07 1.26 15.57
C GLY A 107 1.12 1.81 14.59
N ASP A 108 2.02 0.96 14.12
CA ASP A 108 3.05 1.26 13.13
C ASP A 108 2.53 1.24 11.67
N ILE A 109 1.28 0.85 11.46
CA ILE A 109 0.63 0.85 10.14
C ILE A 109 -0.41 1.97 10.06
N ALA A 110 -0.24 2.86 9.07
CA ALA A 110 -1.12 4.00 8.82
C ALA A 110 -2.42 3.60 8.11
N LEU A 111 -2.30 2.78 7.07
CA LEU A 111 -3.39 2.38 6.18
C LEU A 111 -3.08 1.06 5.49
N ILE A 112 -4.11 0.44 4.92
CA ILE A 112 -4.02 -0.78 4.11
C ILE A 112 -4.28 -0.40 2.66
N ASP A 113 -3.38 -0.77 1.76
CA ASP A 113 -3.53 -0.55 0.32
C ASP A 113 -3.74 -1.87 -0.41
N ILE A 114 -4.69 -1.92 -1.34
CA ILE A 114 -4.96 -3.10 -2.16
C ILE A 114 -4.28 -2.94 -3.50
N ASN A 115 -3.39 -3.87 -3.85
CA ASN A 115 -2.78 -3.90 -5.18
C ASN A 115 -3.76 -4.46 -6.21
N MET A 116 -4.24 -3.59 -7.08
CA MET A 116 -5.02 -3.94 -8.28
C MET A 116 -4.32 -3.44 -9.55
N GLY A 117 -2.97 -3.42 -9.53
CA GLY A 117 -2.18 -2.73 -10.54
C GLY A 117 -0.95 -3.48 -11.06
N CYS A 118 -0.46 -4.51 -10.37
CA CYS A 118 0.74 -5.22 -10.80
C CYS A 118 0.47 -6.07 -12.05
N PRO A 119 1.25 -5.91 -13.15
CA PRO A 119 1.09 -6.69 -14.38
C PRO A 119 2.01 -7.91 -14.45
N ALA A 120 2.75 -8.22 -13.38
CA ALA A 120 3.70 -9.33 -13.39
C ALA A 120 2.98 -10.64 -13.78
N PRO A 121 3.52 -11.45 -14.71
CA PRO A 121 2.80 -12.60 -15.26
C PRO A 121 2.26 -13.58 -14.20
N LYS A 122 3.03 -13.81 -13.13
CA LYS A 122 2.61 -14.68 -12.01
C LYS A 122 1.38 -14.15 -11.27
N ILE A 123 1.30 -12.83 -11.08
CA ILE A 123 0.20 -12.16 -10.39
C ILE A 123 -1.05 -12.19 -11.28
N VAL A 124 -0.88 -11.81 -12.55
CA VAL A 124 -1.98 -11.79 -13.53
C VAL A 124 -2.56 -13.18 -13.77
N LYS A 125 -1.71 -14.23 -13.83
CA LYS A 125 -2.14 -15.63 -14.01
C LYS A 125 -3.00 -16.13 -12.85
N ASN A 126 -2.84 -15.58 -11.65
CA ASN A 126 -3.63 -15.93 -10.47
C ASN A 126 -4.93 -15.12 -10.34
N GLY A 127 -5.24 -14.25 -11.32
CA GLY A 127 -6.40 -13.35 -11.24
C GLY A 127 -6.20 -12.18 -10.26
N GLU A 128 -4.95 -11.84 -9.93
CA GLU A 128 -4.59 -10.80 -8.97
C GLU A 128 -4.06 -9.54 -9.69
N GLY A 129 -3.76 -8.48 -8.93
CA GLY A 129 -3.15 -7.27 -9.48
C GLY A 129 -4.04 -6.63 -10.54
N CYS A 130 -3.48 -6.21 -11.68
CA CYS A 130 -4.30 -5.56 -12.71
C CYS A 130 -5.29 -6.51 -13.42
N ALA A 131 -5.21 -7.83 -13.22
CA ALA A 131 -6.22 -8.75 -13.75
C ALA A 131 -7.61 -8.48 -13.17
N LEU A 132 -7.68 -7.99 -11.92
CA LEU A 132 -8.93 -7.58 -11.26
C LEU A 132 -9.63 -6.43 -11.98
N MET A 133 -8.94 -5.66 -12.83
CA MET A 133 -9.57 -4.61 -13.64
C MET A 133 -10.47 -5.16 -14.77
N ARG A 134 -10.42 -6.47 -15.06
CA ARG A 134 -11.33 -7.12 -16.01
C ARG A 134 -12.65 -7.54 -15.36
N ASP A 135 -12.65 -7.74 -14.06
CA ASP A 135 -13.82 -8.17 -13.28
C ASP A 135 -14.09 -7.17 -12.16
N GLU A 136 -14.80 -6.10 -12.51
CA GLU A 136 -15.18 -5.02 -11.60
C GLU A 136 -16.05 -5.53 -10.44
N LYS A 137 -16.82 -6.61 -10.65
CA LYS A 137 -17.64 -7.22 -9.61
C LYS A 137 -16.75 -7.86 -8.54
N LEU A 138 -15.81 -8.71 -8.94
CA LEU A 138 -14.86 -9.33 -8.02
C LEU A 138 -13.99 -8.28 -7.31
N ALA A 139 -13.53 -7.26 -8.04
CA ALA A 139 -12.79 -6.16 -7.43
C ALA A 139 -13.63 -5.45 -6.34
N SER A 140 -14.91 -5.18 -6.60
CA SER A 140 -15.84 -4.62 -5.62
C SER A 140 -15.99 -5.48 -4.38
N GLU A 141 -16.12 -6.80 -4.56
CA GLU A 141 -16.28 -7.77 -3.47
C GLU A 141 -15.04 -7.79 -2.58
N ILE A 142 -13.85 -7.79 -3.16
CA ILE A 142 -12.57 -7.72 -2.43
C ILE A 142 -12.47 -6.41 -1.65
N ILE A 143 -12.72 -5.27 -2.29
CA ILE A 143 -12.62 -3.94 -1.65
C ILE A 143 -13.59 -3.86 -0.46
N LYS A 144 -14.86 -4.23 -0.65
CA LYS A 144 -15.86 -4.24 0.41
C LYS A 144 -15.48 -5.15 1.57
N ALA A 145 -14.96 -6.34 1.28
CA ALA A 145 -14.53 -7.29 2.31
C ALA A 145 -13.38 -6.71 3.16
N VAL A 146 -12.38 -6.10 2.51
CA VAL A 146 -11.24 -5.45 3.19
C VAL A 146 -11.68 -4.23 3.99
N VAL A 147 -12.52 -3.36 3.43
CA VAL A 147 -13.08 -2.19 4.12
C VAL A 147 -13.88 -2.60 5.35
N LYS A 148 -14.72 -3.63 5.24
CA LYS A 148 -15.52 -4.15 6.36
C LYS A 148 -14.65 -4.74 7.48
N ALA A 149 -13.52 -5.35 7.14
CA ALA A 149 -12.63 -5.99 8.08
C ALA A 149 -11.62 -5.03 8.74
N SER A 150 -11.28 -3.93 8.07
CA SER A 150 -10.26 -2.98 8.49
C SER A 150 -10.80 -1.93 9.47
N LYS A 151 -10.04 -1.66 10.54
CA LYS A 151 -10.20 -0.49 11.42
C LYS A 151 -9.38 0.72 10.93
N LYS A 152 -8.59 0.54 9.88
CA LYS A 152 -7.70 1.55 9.27
C LYS A 152 -8.24 2.00 7.91
N PRO A 153 -7.87 3.19 7.41
CA PRO A 153 -8.18 3.59 6.05
C PRO A 153 -7.73 2.53 5.03
N VAL A 154 -8.54 2.31 4.01
CA VAL A 154 -8.24 1.40 2.91
C VAL A 154 -8.10 2.22 1.62
N THR A 155 -7.03 1.96 0.86
CA THR A 155 -6.81 2.55 -0.46
C THR A 155 -6.64 1.46 -1.52
N VAL A 156 -6.76 1.83 -2.79
CA VAL A 156 -6.58 0.90 -3.92
C VAL A 156 -5.61 1.51 -4.91
N LYS A 157 -4.57 0.76 -5.29
CA LYS A 157 -3.62 1.14 -6.34
C LYS A 157 -3.89 0.33 -7.60
N PHE A 158 -4.39 1.01 -8.65
CA PHE A 158 -4.77 0.38 -9.92
C PHE A 158 -4.17 1.10 -11.14
N ARG A 159 -4.39 0.55 -12.34
CA ARG A 159 -3.90 1.09 -13.63
C ARG A 159 -4.99 1.84 -14.37
N LYS A 160 -4.70 2.34 -15.58
CA LYS A 160 -5.73 2.89 -16.49
C LYS A 160 -6.74 1.84 -17.00
N GLY A 161 -6.42 0.55 -16.82
CA GLY A 161 -7.14 -0.59 -17.37
C GLY A 161 -6.19 -1.76 -17.64
N PHE A 162 -6.74 -2.88 -18.12
CA PHE A 162 -5.99 -4.09 -18.48
C PHE A 162 -5.96 -4.31 -20.00
N ASP A 163 -7.12 -4.63 -20.58
CA ASP A 163 -7.37 -4.86 -22.01
C ASP A 163 -8.05 -3.66 -22.67
N ARG A 164 -8.94 -3.00 -21.94
CA ARG A 164 -9.54 -1.71 -22.29
C ARG A 164 -9.20 -0.65 -21.24
N VAL A 165 -9.42 0.62 -21.58
CA VAL A 165 -9.40 1.71 -20.60
C VAL A 165 -10.75 1.72 -19.87
N ASN A 166 -10.73 1.51 -18.54
CA ASN A 166 -11.91 1.54 -17.68
C ASN A 166 -11.63 2.20 -16.30
N ALA A 167 -10.58 3.03 -16.22
CA ALA A 167 -10.12 3.59 -14.95
C ALA A 167 -11.18 4.39 -14.20
N VAL A 168 -12.05 5.11 -14.93
CA VAL A 168 -13.05 6.00 -14.35
C VAL A 168 -14.21 5.18 -13.79
N GLU A 169 -14.66 4.17 -14.52
CA GLU A 169 -15.69 3.21 -14.10
C GLU A 169 -15.20 2.43 -12.88
N PHE A 170 -13.96 1.92 -12.95
CA PHE A 170 -13.32 1.21 -11.86
C PHE A 170 -13.22 2.08 -10.60
N ALA A 171 -12.81 3.36 -10.74
CA ALA A 171 -12.69 4.28 -9.62
C ALA A 171 -14.03 4.67 -8.98
N LYS A 172 -15.13 4.68 -9.73
CA LYS A 172 -16.48 4.96 -9.20
C LYS A 172 -17.08 3.76 -8.46
N MET A 173 -16.71 2.56 -8.86
CA MET A 173 -17.15 1.31 -8.25
C MET A 173 -16.42 1.02 -6.93
N ALA A 174 -15.11 1.29 -6.91
CA ALA A 174 -14.21 1.07 -5.77
C ALA A 174 -14.60 1.90 -4.55
#